data_AF-A0A959RWT9-F1
#
_entry.id   AF-A0A959RWT9-F1
#
_cell.length_a   1.000
_cell.length_b   1.000
_cell.length_c   1.000
_cell.angle_alpha   90.00
_cell.angle_beta   90.00
_cell.angle_gamma   90.00
#
_symmetry.space_group_name_H-M   'P 1'
#
loop_
_entity.id
_entity.type
_entity.pdbx_description
1 polymer ?
#
loop_
_entity_poly.entity_id
_entity_poly.type
_entity_poly.pdbx_seq_one_letter_code
_entity_poly.pdbx_strand_id
1 'polypeptide(L)'
;IHNWDLLTKVIQDNSKFFITTYKQYSQDKIDETKLKDILFEFILKNSEQFNGMFSVIFNFNIENFIKEIKINLVRKSKRMKELEQIKNLLPDNDILDNIETALKSAFYMHFRHLYNNSTKYKLNSAFKSAIFLFIRNFAYSGMFRYNASGDFNVPYGGIAYNRKNFLKKVDYLRTKELKSLLDQTTIENLDFEDFFNLHKPTKNDFIFLDPPYDSEFSTYAKNEFTKDDQARLANYLINNCKAKWMMIIKNTDFIFNLYTNRNLNIRSFDKTYLVSFMNRNDKNVEHLLITNY
;
A
#
# COMPACT_ATOMS: atom_id res chain seq x y z
N ILE A 1 -16.61 -0.35 -1.14
CA ILE A 1 -16.53 -1.73 -1.67
C ILE A 1 -17.55 -1.93 -2.76
N HIS A 2 -18.82 -1.58 -2.55
CA HIS A 2 -19.82 -1.54 -3.63
C HIS A 2 -19.30 -0.94 -4.95
N ASN A 3 -18.72 0.27 -4.90
CA ASN A 3 -18.12 0.92 -6.08
C ASN A 3 -16.92 0.18 -6.68
N TRP A 4 -16.16 -0.56 -5.88
CA TRP A 4 -15.04 -1.37 -6.36
C TRP A 4 -15.53 -2.60 -7.13
N ASP A 5 -16.60 -3.22 -6.67
CA ASP A 5 -17.19 -4.39 -7.30
C ASP A 5 -18.00 -4.00 -8.55
N LEU A 6 -18.65 -2.82 -8.51
CA LEU A 6 -19.36 -2.24 -9.65
C LEU A 6 -18.45 -2.07 -10.89
N LEU A 7 -17.16 -1.78 -10.72
CA LEU A 7 -16.20 -1.75 -11.82
C LEU A 7 -16.12 -3.10 -12.55
N THR A 8 -16.17 -4.20 -11.82
CA THR A 8 -16.16 -5.56 -12.39
C THR A 8 -17.43 -5.78 -13.23
N LYS A 9 -18.58 -5.34 -12.70
CA LYS A 9 -19.86 -5.45 -13.40
C LYS A 9 -19.88 -4.63 -14.69
N VAL A 10 -19.36 -3.39 -14.67
CA VAL A 10 -19.22 -2.56 -15.88
C VAL A 10 -18.41 -3.28 -16.97
N ILE A 11 -17.34 -4.00 -16.62
CA ILE A 11 -16.57 -4.78 -17.58
C ILE A 11 -17.37 -5.97 -18.13
N GLN A 12 -18.07 -6.69 -17.27
CA GLN A 12 -18.86 -7.86 -17.67
C GLN A 12 -20.00 -7.48 -18.61
N ASP A 13 -20.77 -6.46 -18.23
CA ASP A 13 -21.93 -5.96 -18.98
C ASP A 13 -21.52 -5.38 -20.35
N ASN A 14 -20.28 -4.91 -20.48
CA ASN A 14 -19.75 -4.27 -21.70
C ASN A 14 -18.57 -5.06 -22.34
N SER A 15 -18.46 -6.35 -22.05
CA SER A 15 -17.33 -7.18 -22.47
C SER A 15 -17.06 -7.16 -23.97
N LYS A 16 -18.12 -7.34 -24.79
CA LYS A 16 -18.03 -7.29 -26.26
C LYS A 16 -17.48 -5.95 -26.77
N PHE A 17 -17.88 -4.85 -26.15
CA PHE A 17 -17.39 -3.52 -26.50
C PHE A 17 -15.88 -3.41 -26.25
N PHE A 18 -15.42 -3.78 -25.05
CA PHE A 18 -14.01 -3.68 -24.69
C PHE A 18 -13.11 -4.60 -25.53
N ILE A 19 -13.53 -5.85 -25.76
CA ILE A 19 -12.79 -6.81 -26.59
C ILE A 19 -12.69 -6.30 -28.02
N THR A 20 -13.82 -5.88 -28.62
CA THR A 20 -13.85 -5.44 -30.02
C THR A 20 -13.01 -4.17 -30.21
N THR A 21 -13.17 -3.19 -29.31
CA THR A 21 -12.42 -1.93 -29.36
C THR A 21 -10.92 -2.17 -29.24
N TYR A 22 -10.50 -3.02 -28.29
CA TYR A 22 -9.09 -3.36 -28.12
C TYR A 22 -8.53 -4.10 -29.35
N LYS A 23 -9.23 -5.11 -29.87
CA LYS A 23 -8.78 -5.85 -31.06
C LYS A 23 -8.67 -4.97 -32.30
N GLN A 24 -9.58 -4.02 -32.50
CA GLN A 24 -9.46 -3.03 -33.57
C GLN A 24 -8.18 -2.20 -33.43
N TYR A 25 -7.85 -1.78 -32.20
CA TYR A 25 -6.64 -1.02 -31.92
C TYR A 25 -5.36 -1.86 -32.04
N SER A 26 -5.37 -3.10 -31.55
CA SER A 26 -4.18 -3.97 -31.59
C SER A 26 -3.86 -4.44 -33.01
N GLN A 27 -4.87 -4.57 -33.87
CA GLN A 27 -4.75 -4.89 -35.30
C GLN A 27 -4.56 -3.66 -36.21
N ASP A 28 -4.25 -2.49 -35.65
CA ASP A 28 -4.02 -1.24 -36.41
C ASP A 28 -5.22 -0.76 -37.28
N LYS A 29 -6.44 -1.22 -36.99
CA LYS A 29 -7.67 -0.76 -37.67
C LYS A 29 -8.14 0.61 -37.16
N ILE A 30 -7.77 0.95 -35.92
CA ILE A 30 -7.96 2.28 -35.34
C ILE A 30 -6.64 2.73 -34.69
N ASP A 31 -6.36 4.02 -34.75
CA ASP A 31 -5.19 4.61 -34.10
C ASP A 31 -5.47 4.94 -32.62
N GLU A 32 -4.45 5.44 -31.90
CA GLU A 32 -4.58 5.80 -30.49
C GLU A 32 -5.58 6.96 -30.27
N THR A 33 -5.67 7.90 -31.21
CA THR A 33 -6.61 9.03 -31.13
C THR A 33 -8.05 8.51 -31.18
N LYS A 34 -8.35 7.64 -32.14
CA LYS A 34 -9.67 7.05 -32.28
C LYS A 34 -10.03 6.13 -31.11
N LEU A 35 -9.05 5.39 -30.56
CA LEU A 35 -9.23 4.62 -29.34
C LEU A 35 -9.64 5.53 -28.17
N LYS A 36 -8.96 6.67 -27.98
CA LYS A 36 -9.30 7.65 -26.92
C LYS A 36 -10.73 8.16 -27.07
N ASP A 37 -11.14 8.50 -28.29
CA ASP A 37 -12.49 9.02 -28.56
C ASP A 37 -13.56 7.97 -28.25
N ILE A 38 -13.37 6.72 -28.72
CA ILE A 38 -14.31 5.61 -28.47
C ILE A 38 -14.44 5.33 -26.96
N LEU A 39 -13.33 5.28 -26.24
CA LEU A 39 -13.33 5.05 -24.80
C LEU A 39 -13.96 6.23 -24.05
N PHE A 40 -13.76 7.46 -24.51
CA PHE A 40 -14.38 8.63 -23.89
C PHE A 40 -15.89 8.66 -24.09
N GLU A 41 -16.36 8.42 -25.31
CA GLU A 41 -17.78 8.26 -25.62
C GLU A 41 -18.43 7.18 -24.75
N PHE A 42 -17.74 6.05 -24.56
CA PHE A 42 -18.20 5.00 -23.67
C PHE A 42 -18.39 5.50 -22.22
N ILE A 43 -17.41 6.23 -21.68
CA ILE A 43 -17.49 6.77 -20.31
C ILE A 43 -18.67 7.74 -20.17
N LEU A 44 -18.89 8.61 -21.15
CA LEU A 44 -20.00 9.57 -21.14
C LEU A 44 -21.36 8.86 -21.18
N LYS A 45 -21.53 7.91 -22.10
CA LYS A 45 -22.78 7.15 -22.28
C LYS A 45 -23.11 6.25 -21.11
N ASN A 46 -22.11 5.74 -20.41
CA ASN A 46 -22.28 4.84 -19.27
C ASN A 46 -22.09 5.56 -17.93
N SER A 47 -22.10 6.89 -17.90
CA SER A 47 -21.91 7.67 -16.68
C SER A 47 -22.87 7.24 -15.55
N GLU A 48 -24.10 6.84 -15.89
CA GLU A 48 -25.06 6.29 -14.94
C GLU A 48 -24.65 4.93 -14.35
N GLN A 49 -24.00 4.05 -15.12
CA GLN A 49 -23.46 2.80 -14.58
C GLN A 49 -22.32 3.05 -13.59
N PHE A 50 -21.67 4.21 -13.70
CA PHE A 50 -20.69 4.69 -12.74
C PHE A 50 -21.31 5.54 -11.61
N ASN A 51 -22.64 5.78 -11.56
CA ASN A 51 -23.26 6.72 -10.61
C ASN A 51 -23.06 6.36 -9.14
N GLY A 52 -22.90 5.09 -8.77
CA GLY A 52 -22.49 4.73 -7.40
C GLY A 52 -21.16 5.39 -7.00
N MET A 53 -20.24 5.50 -7.97
CA MET A 53 -18.92 6.14 -7.85
C MET A 53 -18.98 7.66 -7.95
N PHE A 54 -20.06 8.21 -8.52
CA PHE A 54 -20.29 9.64 -8.70
C PHE A 54 -21.29 10.24 -7.71
N SER A 55 -21.82 9.42 -6.79
CA SER A 55 -22.73 9.88 -5.73
C SER A 55 -22.13 11.01 -4.89
N VAL A 56 -22.98 11.90 -4.36
CA VAL A 56 -22.60 13.15 -3.66
C VAL A 56 -21.61 12.91 -2.51
N ILE A 57 -21.67 11.76 -1.83
CA ILE A 57 -20.76 11.39 -0.74
C ILE A 57 -19.32 11.13 -1.25
N PHE A 58 -19.16 10.76 -2.52
CA PHE A 58 -17.89 10.44 -3.19
C PHE A 58 -17.50 11.45 -4.28
N ASN A 59 -18.28 12.52 -4.50
CA ASN A 59 -18.12 13.46 -5.63
C ASN A 59 -16.98 14.48 -5.42
N PHE A 60 -15.88 14.09 -4.79
CA PHE A 60 -14.70 14.95 -4.68
C PHE A 60 -13.91 14.88 -5.98
N ASN A 61 -13.95 15.94 -6.79
CA ASN A 61 -13.15 16.06 -8.03
C ASN A 61 -13.35 14.87 -9.00
N ILE A 62 -14.59 14.65 -9.40
CA ILE A 62 -14.98 13.64 -10.40
C ILE A 62 -14.20 13.74 -11.71
N GLU A 63 -13.83 14.97 -12.11
CA GLU A 63 -12.99 15.24 -13.28
C GLU A 63 -11.66 14.49 -13.21
N ASN A 64 -11.01 14.42 -12.04
CA ASN A 64 -9.81 13.63 -11.86
C ASN A 64 -10.08 12.14 -12.02
N PHE A 65 -11.22 11.62 -11.56
CA PHE A 65 -11.54 10.20 -11.77
C PHE A 65 -11.73 9.89 -13.26
N ILE A 66 -12.49 10.70 -13.99
CA ILE A 66 -12.67 10.55 -15.45
C ILE A 66 -11.33 10.63 -16.18
N LYS A 67 -10.48 11.59 -15.79
CA LYS A 67 -9.12 11.72 -16.31
C LYS A 67 -8.30 10.45 -16.06
N GLU A 68 -8.33 9.90 -14.85
CA GLU A 68 -7.62 8.67 -14.53
C GLU A 68 -8.15 7.47 -15.31
N ILE A 69 -9.46 7.35 -15.53
CA ILE A 69 -10.04 6.27 -16.37
C ILE A 69 -9.44 6.33 -17.78
N LYS A 70 -9.47 7.51 -18.41
CA LYS A 70 -8.91 7.72 -19.77
C LYS A 70 -7.43 7.34 -19.82
N ILE A 71 -6.63 7.85 -18.88
CA ILE A 71 -5.19 7.62 -18.82
C ILE A 71 -4.90 6.12 -18.65
N ASN A 72 -5.56 5.46 -17.71
CA ASN A 72 -5.26 4.07 -17.38
C ASN A 72 -5.71 3.11 -18.48
N LEU A 73 -6.89 3.32 -19.10
CA LEU A 73 -7.37 2.47 -20.19
C LEU A 73 -6.45 2.54 -21.42
N VAL A 74 -6.03 3.75 -21.82
CA VAL A 74 -5.14 3.94 -22.97
C VAL A 74 -3.77 3.34 -22.68
N ARG A 75 -3.16 3.65 -21.53
CA ARG A 75 -1.86 3.09 -21.14
C ARG A 75 -1.89 1.57 -21.11
N LYS A 76 -2.96 0.98 -20.57
CA LYS A 76 -3.11 -0.47 -20.51
C LYS A 76 -3.28 -1.07 -21.90
N SER A 77 -4.10 -0.46 -22.77
CA SER A 77 -4.31 -0.92 -24.15
C SER A 77 -3.00 -0.90 -24.94
N LYS A 78 -2.22 0.19 -24.83
CA LYS A 78 -0.89 0.28 -25.44
C LYS A 78 0.03 -0.82 -24.93
N ARG A 79 0.09 -1.03 -23.62
CA ARG A 79 0.93 -2.08 -23.02
C ARG A 79 0.52 -3.48 -23.48
N MET A 80 -0.78 -3.76 -23.58
CA MET A 80 -1.28 -5.03 -24.09
C MET A 80 -0.86 -5.24 -25.54
N LYS A 81 -1.01 -4.23 -26.42
CA LYS A 81 -0.55 -4.28 -27.81
C LYS A 81 0.94 -4.54 -27.95
N GLU A 82 1.78 -3.85 -27.16
CA GLU A 82 3.23 -4.10 -27.10
C GLU A 82 3.54 -5.55 -26.67
N LEU A 83 2.76 -6.13 -25.76
CA LEU A 83 2.94 -7.51 -25.31
C LEU A 83 2.54 -8.52 -26.39
N GLU A 84 1.48 -8.27 -27.16
CA GLU A 84 1.08 -9.11 -28.29
C GLU A 84 2.16 -9.15 -29.39
N GLN A 85 2.91 -8.06 -29.59
CA GLN A 85 4.03 -8.03 -30.54
C GLN A 85 5.23 -8.90 -30.12
N ILE A 86 5.39 -9.13 -28.81
CA ILE A 86 6.50 -9.90 -28.25
C ILE A 86 6.08 -11.36 -27.99
N LYS A 87 4.79 -11.61 -27.78
CA LYS A 87 4.22 -12.90 -27.39
C LYS A 87 3.13 -13.32 -28.39
N ASN A 88 2.10 -14.00 -27.90
CA ASN A 88 0.91 -14.36 -28.65
C ASN A 88 -0.18 -13.32 -28.43
N LEU A 89 -1.20 -13.36 -29.30
CA LEU A 89 -2.44 -12.62 -29.10
C LEU A 89 -3.06 -12.94 -27.72
N LEU A 90 -3.61 -11.92 -27.08
CA LEU A 90 -4.25 -12.08 -25.77
C LEU A 90 -5.62 -12.75 -25.94
N PRO A 91 -5.92 -13.79 -25.15
CA PRO A 91 -7.27 -14.30 -25.03
C PRO A 91 -8.25 -13.22 -24.56
N ASP A 92 -9.53 -13.37 -24.92
CA ASP A 92 -10.57 -12.39 -24.55
C ASP A 92 -10.67 -12.16 -23.04
N ASN A 93 -10.49 -13.22 -22.24
CA ASN A 93 -10.46 -13.10 -20.78
C ASN A 93 -9.28 -12.27 -20.28
N ASP A 94 -8.09 -12.43 -20.86
CA ASP A 94 -6.90 -11.66 -20.49
C ASP A 94 -7.07 -10.18 -20.85
N ILE A 95 -7.71 -9.90 -21.99
CA ILE A 95 -8.08 -8.53 -22.39
C ILE A 95 -9.01 -7.93 -21.33
N LEU A 96 -10.09 -8.63 -20.97
CA LEU A 96 -11.05 -8.16 -19.97
C LEU A 96 -10.41 -7.93 -18.60
N ASP A 97 -9.58 -8.86 -18.12
CA ASP A 97 -8.91 -8.72 -16.82
C ASP A 97 -7.95 -7.52 -16.79
N ASN A 98 -7.26 -7.25 -17.91
CA ASN A 98 -6.38 -6.08 -18.02
C ASN A 98 -7.16 -4.77 -18.08
N ILE A 99 -8.27 -4.72 -18.84
CA ILE A 99 -9.16 -3.56 -18.87
C ILE A 99 -9.78 -3.31 -17.48
N GLU A 100 -10.18 -4.37 -16.78
CA GLU A 100 -10.63 -4.26 -15.40
C GLU A 100 -9.54 -3.71 -14.48
N THR A 101 -8.30 -4.20 -14.62
CA THR A 101 -7.14 -3.63 -13.91
C THR A 101 -6.96 -2.15 -14.21
N ALA A 102 -7.20 -1.70 -15.44
CA ALA A 102 -7.11 -0.29 -15.79
C ALA A 102 -8.17 0.56 -15.08
N LEU A 103 -9.42 0.10 -15.05
CA LEU A 103 -10.50 0.78 -14.33
C LEU A 103 -10.28 0.79 -12.81
N LYS A 104 -9.87 -0.33 -12.23
CA LYS A 104 -9.52 -0.44 -10.80
C LYS A 104 -8.29 0.39 -10.44
N SER A 105 -7.30 0.46 -11.33
CA SER A 105 -6.16 1.36 -11.20
C SER A 105 -6.61 2.82 -11.22
N ALA A 106 -7.50 3.22 -12.13
CA ALA A 106 -8.04 4.59 -12.16
C ALA A 106 -8.77 4.97 -10.87
N PHE A 107 -9.60 4.08 -10.35
CA PHE A 107 -10.29 4.27 -9.08
C PHE A 107 -9.29 4.40 -7.93
N TYR A 108 -8.28 3.53 -7.89
CA TYR A 108 -7.18 3.60 -6.93
C TYR A 108 -6.40 4.93 -7.02
N MET A 109 -6.08 5.39 -8.23
CA MET A 109 -5.38 6.66 -8.47
C MET A 109 -6.20 7.87 -8.05
N HIS A 110 -7.51 7.83 -8.28
CA HIS A 110 -8.40 8.87 -7.81
C HIS A 110 -8.41 8.99 -6.28
N PHE A 111 -8.53 7.89 -5.55
CA PHE A 111 -8.46 7.92 -4.09
C PHE A 111 -7.08 8.30 -3.55
N ARG A 112 -6.00 7.91 -4.24
CA ARG A 112 -4.65 8.39 -3.93
C ARG A 112 -4.54 9.91 -4.07
N HIS A 113 -5.11 10.47 -5.14
CA HIS A 113 -5.17 11.91 -5.36
C HIS A 113 -5.93 12.62 -4.25
N LEU A 114 -7.10 12.10 -3.84
CA LEU A 114 -7.87 12.64 -2.72
C LEU A 114 -7.10 12.60 -1.41
N TYR A 115 -6.39 11.51 -1.13
CA TYR A 115 -5.55 11.38 0.08
C TYR A 115 -4.44 12.44 0.12
N ASN A 116 -3.71 12.60 -0.98
CA ASN A 116 -2.62 13.59 -1.09
C ASN A 116 -3.14 15.03 -1.01
N ASN A 117 -4.39 15.26 -1.42
CA ASN A 117 -5.03 16.57 -1.42
C ASN A 117 -6.10 16.72 -0.33
N SER A 118 -6.01 15.96 0.77
CA SER A 118 -7.07 15.90 1.79
C SER A 118 -7.44 17.27 2.36
N THR A 119 -6.44 18.14 2.53
CA THR A 119 -6.62 19.51 3.04
C THR A 119 -7.36 20.38 2.02
N LYS A 120 -6.96 20.32 0.75
CA LYS A 120 -7.61 21.06 -0.35
C LYS A 120 -9.10 20.70 -0.47
N TYR A 121 -9.43 19.42 -0.31
CA TYR A 121 -10.80 18.93 -0.40
C TYR A 121 -11.55 18.89 0.94
N LYS A 122 -10.96 19.42 2.02
CA LYS A 122 -11.56 19.47 3.37
C LYS A 122 -12.11 18.11 3.82
N LEU A 123 -11.39 17.03 3.53
CA LEU A 123 -11.82 15.68 3.91
C LEU A 123 -11.71 15.55 5.44
N ASN A 124 -12.77 15.06 6.08
CA ASN A 124 -12.73 14.78 7.51
C ASN A 124 -11.76 13.61 7.82
N SER A 125 -11.34 13.50 9.07
CA SER A 125 -10.37 12.49 9.53
C SER A 125 -10.84 11.06 9.27
N ALA A 126 -12.11 10.75 9.53
CA ALA A 126 -12.68 9.42 9.31
C ALA A 126 -12.58 8.99 7.83
N PHE A 127 -12.95 9.89 6.92
CA PHE A 127 -12.89 9.61 5.49
C PHE A 127 -11.45 9.54 4.99
N LYS A 128 -10.57 10.44 5.45
CA LYS A 128 -9.13 10.36 5.14
C LYS A 128 -8.53 9.02 5.58
N SER A 129 -8.87 8.53 6.77
CA SER A 129 -8.43 7.22 7.28
C SER A 129 -9.01 6.05 6.48
N ALA A 130 -10.27 6.14 6.04
CA ALA A 130 -10.87 5.13 5.18
C ALA A 130 -10.18 5.06 3.80
N ILE A 131 -9.86 6.22 3.21
CA ILE A 131 -9.06 6.31 1.97
C ILE A 131 -7.67 5.71 2.21
N PHE A 132 -7.02 6.06 3.31
CA PHE A 132 -5.70 5.52 3.66
C PHE A 132 -5.70 3.99 3.72
N LEU A 133 -6.67 3.40 4.45
CA LEU A 133 -6.83 1.96 4.55
C LEU A 133 -7.04 1.31 3.17
N PHE A 134 -7.86 1.93 2.32
CA PHE A 134 -8.09 1.46 0.96
C PHE A 134 -6.80 1.50 0.13
N ILE A 135 -6.13 2.66 0.04
CA ILE A 135 -4.93 2.79 -0.80
C ILE A 135 -3.77 1.90 -0.31
N ARG A 136 -3.64 1.69 1.00
CA ARG A 136 -2.65 0.76 1.57
C ARG A 136 -2.94 -0.69 1.21
N ASN A 137 -4.22 -1.07 1.21
CA ASN A 137 -4.60 -2.43 0.88
C ASN A 137 -4.35 -2.75 -0.61
N PHE A 138 -4.49 -1.77 -1.50
CA PHE A 138 -4.37 -1.97 -2.94
C PHE A 138 -3.06 -1.46 -3.56
N ALA A 139 -2.16 -0.90 -2.73
CA ALA A 139 -0.80 -0.54 -3.11
C ALA A 139 0.02 -1.76 -3.53
N TYR A 140 0.86 -1.57 -4.56
CA TYR A 140 1.83 -2.57 -5.01
C TYR A 140 2.69 -3.07 -3.84
N SER A 141 2.68 -4.40 -3.64
CA SER A 141 3.36 -5.09 -2.55
C SER A 141 3.04 -4.57 -1.14
N GLY A 142 1.91 -3.87 -0.96
CA GLY A 142 1.54 -3.26 0.32
C GLY A 142 2.48 -2.13 0.77
N MET A 143 3.33 -1.65 -0.15
CA MET A 143 4.37 -0.67 0.13
C MET A 143 3.78 0.63 0.69
N PHE A 144 4.55 1.26 1.57
CA PHE A 144 4.25 2.54 2.18
C PHE A 144 5.38 3.50 1.82
N ARG A 145 5.11 4.42 0.89
CA ARG A 145 6.14 5.34 0.36
C ARG A 145 5.54 6.68 -0.01
N TYR A 146 6.28 7.72 0.36
CA TYR A 146 5.98 9.11 0.04
C TYR A 146 7.11 9.70 -0.82
N ASN A 147 6.78 10.68 -1.66
CA ASN A 147 7.80 11.46 -2.37
C ASN A 147 8.35 12.60 -1.46
N ALA A 148 9.32 13.35 -1.96
CA ALA A 148 9.89 14.51 -1.26
C ALA A 148 8.84 15.57 -0.88
N SER A 149 7.79 15.73 -1.68
CA SER A 149 6.65 16.62 -1.39
C SER A 149 5.74 16.10 -0.27
N GLY A 150 5.89 14.85 0.17
CA GLY A 150 5.05 14.23 1.19
C GLY A 150 3.78 13.57 0.63
N ASP A 151 3.72 13.34 -0.68
CA ASP A 151 2.60 12.66 -1.34
C ASP A 151 2.82 11.16 -1.41
N PHE A 152 1.79 10.39 -1.09
CA PHE A 152 1.80 8.94 -1.27
C PHE A 152 1.93 8.62 -2.77
N ASN A 153 2.93 7.81 -3.14
CA ASN A 153 3.32 7.63 -4.55
C ASN A 153 3.40 6.16 -5.00
N VAL A 154 2.82 5.23 -4.26
CA VAL A 154 2.81 3.81 -4.63
C VAL A 154 1.70 3.55 -5.67
N PRO A 155 1.97 2.81 -6.77
CA PRO A 155 0.97 2.48 -7.77
C PRO A 155 0.03 1.35 -7.31
N TYR A 156 -1.04 1.13 -8.07
CA TYR A 156 -1.93 -0.01 -7.88
C TYR A 156 -1.17 -1.34 -8.02
N GLY A 157 -1.52 -2.34 -7.21
CA GLY A 157 -0.85 -3.64 -7.18
C GLY A 157 -1.02 -4.49 -8.45
N GLY A 158 -1.87 -4.08 -9.39
CA GLY A 158 -2.04 -4.74 -10.69
C GLY A 158 -3.07 -5.86 -10.67
N ILE A 159 -3.02 -6.73 -11.68
CA ILE A 159 -4.06 -7.72 -11.97
C ILE A 159 -4.35 -8.69 -10.82
N ALA A 160 -3.32 -9.12 -10.09
CA ALA A 160 -3.46 -9.99 -8.92
C ALA A 160 -4.29 -9.34 -7.78
N TYR A 161 -4.45 -8.02 -7.81
CA TYR A 161 -5.22 -7.27 -6.81
C TYR A 161 -6.67 -7.02 -7.24
N ASN A 162 -7.06 -7.36 -8.49
CA ASN A 162 -8.43 -7.15 -8.97
C ASN A 162 -9.46 -7.87 -8.09
N ARG A 163 -9.12 -9.08 -7.62
CA ARG A 163 -9.99 -9.95 -6.80
C ARG A 163 -9.64 -9.93 -5.30
N LYS A 164 -8.81 -9.00 -4.84
CA LYS A 164 -8.40 -8.95 -3.42
C LYS A 164 -9.61 -8.69 -2.52
N ASN A 165 -9.91 -9.63 -1.61
CA ASN A 165 -11.03 -9.52 -0.69
C ASN A 165 -10.74 -8.46 0.40
N PHE A 166 -11.25 -7.25 0.18
CA PHE A 166 -11.16 -6.17 1.15
C PHE A 166 -12.30 -6.22 2.20
N LEU A 167 -13.44 -6.84 1.89
CA LEU A 167 -14.58 -6.98 2.82
C LEU A 167 -14.16 -7.70 4.09
N LYS A 168 -13.43 -8.82 3.96
CA LYS A 168 -12.95 -9.59 5.12
C LYS A 168 -12.18 -8.72 6.13
N LYS A 169 -11.38 -7.75 5.64
CA LYS A 169 -10.67 -6.81 6.52
C LYS A 169 -11.64 -5.80 7.15
N VAL A 170 -12.56 -5.25 6.38
CA VAL A 170 -13.56 -4.31 6.90
C VAL A 170 -14.47 -4.97 7.95
N ASP A 171 -14.85 -6.22 7.75
CA ASP A 171 -15.68 -6.97 8.69
C ASP A 171 -14.90 -7.25 9.97
N TYR A 172 -13.61 -7.64 9.86
CA TYR A 172 -12.73 -7.77 11.03
C TYR A 172 -12.62 -6.46 11.82
N LEU A 173 -12.46 -5.32 11.14
CA LEU A 173 -12.44 -3.98 11.77
C LEU A 173 -13.74 -3.61 12.50
N ARG A 174 -14.85 -4.31 12.22
CA ARG A 174 -16.16 -4.07 12.85
C ARG A 174 -16.46 -5.01 14.01
N THR A 175 -15.66 -6.05 14.20
CA THR A 175 -15.82 -7.04 15.26
C THR A 175 -15.83 -6.37 16.65
N LYS A 176 -16.61 -6.93 17.57
CA LYS A 176 -16.69 -6.40 18.95
C LYS A 176 -15.37 -6.63 19.68
N GLU A 177 -14.73 -7.74 19.39
CA GLU A 177 -13.48 -8.19 19.97
C GLU A 177 -12.36 -7.18 19.68
N LEU A 178 -12.18 -6.79 18.40
CA LEU A 178 -11.18 -5.80 18.04
C LEU A 178 -11.50 -4.42 18.60
N LYS A 179 -12.78 -4.00 18.57
CA LYS A 179 -13.20 -2.72 19.15
C LYS A 179 -12.89 -2.66 20.65
N SER A 180 -13.27 -3.69 21.40
CA SER A 180 -13.01 -3.78 22.83
C SER A 180 -11.51 -3.75 23.13
N LEU A 181 -10.68 -4.40 22.31
CA LEU A 181 -9.23 -4.34 22.45
C LEU A 181 -8.71 -2.91 22.22
N LEU A 182 -9.14 -2.25 21.14
CA LEU A 182 -8.72 -0.89 20.83
C LEU A 182 -9.22 0.15 21.85
N ASP A 183 -10.44 -0.04 22.39
CA ASP A 183 -11.00 0.83 23.44
C ASP A 183 -10.18 0.76 24.74
N GLN A 184 -9.44 -0.34 24.94
CA GLN A 184 -8.53 -0.55 26.07
C GLN A 184 -7.05 -0.27 25.71
N THR A 185 -6.78 0.27 24.52
CA THR A 185 -5.42 0.51 24.02
C THR A 185 -5.16 2.00 23.85
N THR A 186 -4.10 2.51 24.48
CA THR A 186 -3.59 3.86 24.22
C THR A 186 -2.68 3.82 23.00
N ILE A 187 -2.98 4.65 21.99
CA ILE A 187 -2.18 4.77 20.76
C ILE A 187 -1.54 6.15 20.72
N GLU A 188 -0.22 6.20 20.63
CA GLU A 188 0.57 7.43 20.61
C GLU A 188 1.48 7.47 19.37
N ASN A 189 1.86 8.69 18.96
CA ASN A 189 2.76 8.93 17.85
C ASN A 189 3.88 9.85 18.33
N LEU A 190 4.91 9.25 18.92
CA LEU A 190 6.05 9.91 19.54
C LEU A 190 7.34 9.26 19.05
N ASP A 191 8.46 9.96 19.18
CA ASP A 191 9.77 9.30 19.22
C ASP A 191 9.79 8.29 20.37
N PHE A 192 10.55 7.19 20.21
CA PHE A 192 10.57 6.13 21.22
C PHE A 192 11.11 6.63 22.57
N GLU A 193 12.06 7.56 22.57
CA GLU A 193 12.67 8.07 23.79
C GLU A 193 11.69 9.00 24.53
N ASP A 194 10.97 9.84 23.79
CA ASP A 194 9.89 10.67 24.34
C ASP A 194 8.78 9.80 24.96
N PHE A 195 8.37 8.74 24.27
CA PHE A 195 7.41 7.77 24.79
C PHE A 195 7.89 7.16 26.11
N PHE A 196 9.14 6.68 26.16
CA PHE A 196 9.69 6.08 27.36
C PHE A 196 9.92 7.07 28.51
N ASN A 197 10.26 8.32 28.22
CA ASN A 197 10.39 9.38 29.21
C ASN A 197 9.04 9.80 29.81
N LEU A 198 7.98 9.78 29.01
CA LEU A 198 6.62 10.07 29.44
C LEU A 198 6.07 8.95 30.33
N HIS A 199 6.14 7.70 29.87
CA HIS A 199 5.48 6.56 30.53
C HIS A 199 6.33 5.88 31.60
N LYS A 200 7.66 5.99 31.53
CA LYS A 200 8.63 5.43 32.50
C LYS A 200 8.36 3.96 32.87
N PRO A 201 8.49 3.02 31.92
CA PRO A 201 8.20 1.61 32.16
C PRO A 201 8.91 1.04 33.39
N THR A 202 8.18 0.26 34.16
CA THR A 202 8.59 -0.34 35.44
C THR A 202 8.90 -1.82 35.28
N LYS A 203 9.44 -2.45 36.34
CA LYS A 203 9.74 -3.89 36.36
C LYS A 203 8.53 -4.82 36.16
N ASN A 204 7.31 -4.29 36.30
CA ASN A 204 6.08 -5.05 36.11
C ASN A 204 5.57 -4.98 34.65
N ASP A 205 6.21 -4.17 33.82
CA ASP A 205 5.84 -3.98 32.43
C ASP A 205 6.66 -4.89 31.50
N PHE A 206 6.11 -5.12 30.31
CA PHE A 206 6.77 -5.82 29.22
C PHE A 206 6.77 -4.96 27.97
N ILE A 207 7.93 -4.84 27.32
CA ILE A 207 8.11 -4.03 26.11
C ILE A 207 8.52 -4.94 24.96
N PHE A 208 7.75 -4.91 23.88
CA PHE A 208 8.12 -5.53 22.61
C PHE A 208 8.61 -4.46 21.62
N LEU A 209 9.76 -4.70 20.99
CA LEU A 209 10.44 -3.77 20.09
C LEU A 209 10.69 -4.42 18.72
N ASP A 210 10.31 -3.70 17.66
CA ASP A 210 10.62 -4.02 16.26
C ASP A 210 11.03 -2.71 15.54
N PRO A 211 12.21 -2.14 15.89
CA PRO A 211 12.66 -0.90 15.29
C PRO A 211 13.01 -1.08 13.80
N PRO A 212 13.02 0.00 13.00
CA PRO A 212 13.48 -0.08 11.61
C PRO A 212 14.91 -0.64 11.54
N TYR A 213 15.20 -1.54 10.59
CA TYR A 213 16.55 -2.11 10.46
C TYR A 213 17.55 -1.10 9.90
N ASP A 214 18.82 -1.26 10.25
CA ASP A 214 19.97 -0.42 9.86
C ASP A 214 20.39 -0.59 8.38
N SER A 215 19.42 -0.74 7.48
CA SER A 215 19.66 -0.92 6.05
C SER A 215 20.03 0.40 5.37
N GLU A 216 20.89 0.35 4.36
CA GLU A 216 21.33 1.50 3.54
C GLU A 216 20.19 2.21 2.76
N PHE A 217 18.96 1.66 2.77
CA PHE A 217 17.80 2.22 2.08
C PHE A 217 16.60 2.37 3.04
N SER A 218 16.66 3.37 3.91
CA SER A 218 15.54 3.77 4.77
C SER A 218 14.76 4.98 4.23
N THR A 219 14.67 5.17 2.91
CA THR A 219 13.86 6.27 2.30
C THR A 219 12.34 6.07 2.45
N TYR A 220 11.87 5.25 3.40
CA TYR A 220 10.48 4.84 3.54
C TYR A 220 9.61 5.82 4.33
N ALA A 221 10.18 6.85 4.93
CA ALA A 221 9.45 7.99 5.48
C ALA A 221 10.38 9.21 5.54
N LYS A 222 9.81 10.42 5.68
CA LYS A 222 10.59 11.65 5.97
C LYS A 222 11.30 11.62 7.33
N ASN A 223 11.05 10.59 8.14
CA ASN A 223 11.64 10.36 9.45
C ASN A 223 12.53 9.11 9.33
N GLU A 224 13.81 9.31 9.02
CA GLU A 224 14.78 8.21 8.98
C GLU A 224 15.13 7.79 10.41
N PHE A 225 15.24 6.47 10.64
CA PHE A 225 15.77 5.91 11.87
C PHE A 225 17.24 5.55 11.62
N THR A 226 18.14 6.37 12.13
CA THR A 226 19.56 6.34 11.81
C THR A 226 20.32 5.36 12.71
N LYS A 227 21.62 5.17 12.43
CA LYS A 227 22.51 4.43 13.35
C LYS A 227 22.62 5.12 14.72
N ASP A 228 22.52 6.44 14.77
CA ASP A 228 22.52 7.18 16.04
C ASP A 228 21.23 6.92 16.83
N ASP A 229 20.10 6.76 16.14
CA ASP A 229 18.83 6.36 16.77
C ASP A 229 18.87 4.92 17.31
N GLN A 230 19.53 4.00 16.59
CA GLN A 230 19.81 2.65 17.09
C GLN A 230 20.67 2.69 18.36
N ALA A 231 21.71 3.53 18.38
CA ALA A 231 22.57 3.70 19.54
C ALA A 231 21.83 4.32 20.73
N ARG A 232 20.98 5.33 20.50
CA ARG A 232 20.07 5.92 21.50
C ARG A 232 19.15 4.87 22.09
N LEU A 233 18.51 4.04 21.24
CA LEU A 233 17.63 2.97 21.68
C LEU A 233 18.37 1.93 22.52
N ALA A 234 19.52 1.45 22.04
CA ALA A 234 20.35 0.51 22.79
C ALA A 234 20.76 1.08 24.15
N ASN A 235 21.22 2.33 24.20
CA ASN A 235 21.61 2.99 25.44
C ASN A 235 20.45 3.04 26.45
N TYR A 236 19.26 3.45 26.02
CA TYR A 236 18.09 3.48 26.89
C TYR A 236 17.74 2.08 27.43
N LEU A 237 17.67 1.07 26.55
CA LEU A 237 17.27 -0.29 26.92
C LEU A 237 18.24 -0.96 27.90
N ILE A 238 19.54 -0.67 27.77
CA ILE A 238 20.60 -1.27 28.59
C ILE A 238 20.76 -0.54 29.92
N ASN A 239 20.72 0.79 29.91
CA ASN A 239 21.12 1.59 31.07
C ASN A 239 19.95 2.18 31.86
N ASN A 240 18.77 2.34 31.24
CA ASN A 240 17.66 3.09 31.83
C ASN A 240 16.38 2.25 31.99
N CYS A 241 16.14 1.28 31.10
CA CYS A 241 14.92 0.49 31.08
C CYS A 241 14.86 -0.49 32.25
N LYS A 242 13.85 -0.35 33.11
CA LYS A 242 13.59 -1.26 34.25
C LYS A 242 12.65 -2.41 33.89
N ALA A 243 11.88 -2.26 32.82
CA ALA A 243 10.94 -3.27 32.34
C ALA A 243 11.65 -4.47 31.72
N LYS A 244 10.93 -5.60 31.66
CA LYS A 244 11.35 -6.71 30.80
C LYS A 244 11.13 -6.29 29.35
N TRP A 245 12.11 -6.55 28.49
CA TRP A 245 11.97 -6.22 27.08
C TRP A 245 12.45 -7.32 26.16
N MET A 246 11.84 -7.36 24.98
CA MET A 246 12.18 -8.26 23.88
C MET A 246 12.29 -7.42 22.61
N MET A 247 13.41 -7.56 21.91
CA MET A 247 13.63 -6.92 20.62
C MET A 247 13.92 -7.95 19.54
N ILE A 248 13.29 -7.77 18.38
CA ILE A 248 13.61 -8.50 17.15
C ILE A 248 14.22 -7.51 16.17
N ILE A 249 15.42 -7.81 15.67
CA ILE A 249 16.16 -6.92 14.77
C ILE A 249 17.02 -7.72 13.79
N LYS A 250 17.40 -7.14 12.64
CA LYS A 250 18.34 -7.78 11.72
C LYS A 250 19.72 -7.94 12.39
N ASN A 251 20.39 -9.06 12.17
CA ASN A 251 21.78 -9.25 12.58
C ASN A 251 22.72 -8.54 11.61
N THR A 252 23.40 -7.51 12.09
CA THR A 252 24.52 -6.84 11.42
C THR A 252 25.63 -6.64 12.44
N ASP A 253 26.87 -6.48 12.00
CA ASP A 253 27.99 -6.24 12.92
C ASP A 253 27.73 -5.00 13.80
N PHE A 254 27.15 -3.95 13.23
CA PHE A 254 26.81 -2.74 13.97
C PHE A 254 25.78 -3.03 15.06
N ILE A 255 24.65 -3.66 14.72
CA ILE A 255 23.60 -3.99 15.69
C ILE A 255 24.11 -4.96 16.74
N PHE A 256 24.80 -6.04 16.35
CA PHE A 256 25.32 -7.04 17.29
C PHE A 256 26.25 -6.41 18.32
N ASN A 257 27.14 -5.51 17.89
CA ASN A 257 28.08 -4.83 18.77
C ASN A 257 27.41 -3.86 19.77
N LEU A 258 26.22 -3.32 19.46
CA LEU A 258 25.48 -2.49 20.41
C LEU A 258 25.02 -3.27 21.66
N TYR A 259 24.74 -4.57 21.52
CA TYR A 259 24.13 -5.38 22.57
C TYR A 259 25.05 -6.45 23.18
N THR A 260 26.17 -6.79 22.54
CA THR A 260 27.08 -7.82 23.04
C THR A 260 27.82 -7.41 24.32
N ASN A 261 28.15 -8.38 25.18
CA ASN A 261 28.82 -8.18 26.48
C ASN A 261 28.06 -7.31 27.50
N ARG A 262 26.72 -7.32 27.47
CA ARG A 262 25.86 -6.48 28.35
C ARG A 262 24.96 -7.29 29.29
N ASN A 263 25.29 -8.54 29.59
CA ASN A 263 24.44 -9.46 30.36
C ASN A 263 23.01 -9.62 29.77
N LEU A 264 22.93 -9.61 28.44
CA LEU A 264 21.70 -9.83 27.70
C LEU A 264 21.66 -11.25 27.14
N ASN A 265 20.45 -11.77 26.95
CA ASN A 265 20.22 -13.02 26.26
C ASN A 265 20.04 -12.74 24.76
N ILE A 266 21.00 -13.18 23.95
CA ILE A 266 21.00 -12.97 22.50
C ILE A 266 20.89 -14.33 21.81
N ARG A 267 19.89 -14.48 20.93
CA ARG A 267 19.72 -15.64 20.05
C ARG A 267 19.61 -15.18 18.61
N SER A 268 20.13 -15.95 17.68
CA SER A 268 19.95 -15.70 16.26
C SER A 268 19.02 -16.73 15.60
N PHE A 269 18.36 -16.33 14.51
CA PHE A 269 17.56 -17.22 13.69
C PHE A 269 17.52 -16.75 12.23
N ASP A 270 17.46 -17.71 11.31
CA ASP A 270 17.41 -17.43 9.88
C ASP A 270 16.01 -17.00 9.42
N LYS A 271 15.98 -16.07 8.47
CA LYS A 271 14.77 -15.61 7.82
C LYS A 271 15.00 -15.39 6.33
N THR A 272 14.11 -15.97 5.52
CA THR A 272 14.11 -15.74 4.06
C THR A 272 13.01 -14.77 3.68
N TYR A 273 13.37 -13.62 3.10
CA TYR A 273 12.38 -12.67 2.58
C TYR A 273 11.84 -13.10 1.21
N LEU A 274 10.51 -13.09 1.08
CA LEU A 274 9.81 -13.46 -0.17
C LEU A 274 9.98 -12.41 -1.29
N VAL A 275 10.26 -11.15 -0.94
CA VAL A 275 10.37 -10.04 -1.89
C VAL A 275 11.76 -9.44 -1.82
N SER A 276 12.48 -9.48 -2.94
CA SER A 276 13.72 -8.72 -3.13
C SER A 276 13.46 -7.60 -4.15
N PHE A 277 13.65 -6.34 -3.75
CA PHE A 277 13.57 -5.24 -4.69
C PHE A 277 14.78 -5.29 -5.64
N MET A 278 14.52 -5.54 -6.92
CA MET A 278 15.54 -5.56 -8.00
C MET A 278 16.70 -6.56 -7.78
N ASN A 279 16.50 -7.67 -7.05
CA ASN A 279 17.57 -8.61 -6.67
C ASN A 279 18.76 -7.96 -5.93
N ARG A 280 18.54 -6.80 -5.27
CA ARG A 280 19.63 -6.02 -4.65
C ARG A 280 19.94 -6.39 -3.20
N ASN A 281 19.07 -7.20 -2.58
CA ASN A 281 19.24 -7.64 -1.19
C ASN A 281 19.38 -9.15 -1.15
N ASP A 282 20.29 -9.64 -0.30
CA ASP A 282 20.31 -11.06 0.08
C ASP A 282 18.96 -11.40 0.71
N LYS A 283 18.34 -12.47 0.20
CA LYS A 283 17.04 -12.95 0.69
C LYS A 283 17.21 -13.69 2.01
N ASN A 284 18.38 -14.29 2.23
CA ASN A 284 18.71 -14.95 3.48
C ASN A 284 19.34 -13.90 4.40
N VAL A 285 18.63 -13.60 5.47
CA VAL A 285 19.13 -12.74 6.53
C VAL A 285 19.04 -13.47 7.84
N GLU A 286 19.99 -13.21 8.71
CA GLU A 286 19.91 -13.62 10.10
C GLU A 286 19.28 -12.48 10.91
N HIS A 287 18.41 -12.84 11.85
CA HIS A 287 17.80 -11.91 12.81
C HIS A 287 18.26 -12.25 14.22
N LEU A 288 18.32 -11.24 15.08
CA LEU A 288 18.56 -11.37 16.50
C LEU A 288 17.22 -11.27 17.26
N LEU A 289 17.09 -12.12 18.27
CA LEU A 289 16.14 -12.01 19.37
C LEU A 289 16.95 -11.66 20.63
N ILE A 290 16.69 -10.48 21.20
CA ILE A 290 17.44 -9.96 22.34
C ILE A 290 16.49 -9.72 23.52
N THR A 291 16.81 -10.26 24.71
CA THR A 291 16.06 -10.04 25.95
C THR A 291 16.97 -9.72 27.14
N ASN A 292 16.42 -9.03 28.15
CA ASN A 292 17.11 -8.74 29.42
C ASN A 292 16.65 -9.63 30.60
N TYR A 293 15.96 -10.74 30.30
CA TYR A 293 15.41 -11.70 31.24
C TYR A 293 15.55 -13.13 30.70
#